data_AF-A0A6A4ZB05-F1
#
_entry.id   AF-A0A6A4ZB05-F1
#
_cell.length_a   1.000
_cell.length_b   1.000
_cell.length_c   1.000
_cell.angle_alpha   90.00
_cell.angle_beta   90.00
_cell.angle_gamma   90.00
#
_symmetry.space_group_name_H-M   'P 1'
#
loop_
_entity.id
_entity.type
_entity.pdbx_description
1 polymer ?
#
loop_
_entity_poly.entity_id
_entity_poly.type
_entity_poly.pdbx_seq_one_letter_code
_entity_poly.pdbx_strand_id
1 'polypeptide(L)'
;MADAFNIPPTQQTLPKNSRFLLSPLSSTQKTQFRHLATGLLKQALEECDITTHEMDAHWKHTRTHQGLKVYKAKSPQAPSDLMVTGIVNGKLHDVMTCLYADDSYNFRVNSA
;
A
#
# COMPACT_ATOMS: atom_id res chain seq x y z
N MET A 1 -38.72 11.71 13.92
CA MET A 1 -37.98 12.91 13.49
C MET A 1 -36.60 12.46 13.10
N ALA A 2 -36.32 12.46 11.80
CA ALA A 2 -35.05 12.09 11.22
C ALA A 2 -34.47 13.36 10.62
N ASP A 3 -33.25 13.72 11.01
CA ASP A 3 -32.44 14.69 10.29
C ASP A 3 -31.12 14.01 9.93
N ALA A 4 -31.04 13.63 8.66
CA ALA A 4 -29.86 13.07 8.04
C ALA A 4 -28.79 14.17 7.92
N PHE A 5 -27.59 13.88 8.43
CA PHE A 5 -26.42 14.73 8.25
C PHE A 5 -26.07 14.82 6.77
N ASN A 6 -26.48 15.93 6.15
CA ASN A 6 -26.16 16.30 4.78
C ASN A 6 -24.72 16.82 4.73
N ILE A 7 -23.76 15.94 4.43
CA ILE A 7 -22.37 16.33 4.17
C ILE A 7 -22.30 16.75 2.69
N PRO A 8 -21.99 18.03 2.39
CA PRO A 8 -21.91 18.48 1.01
C PRO A 8 -20.74 17.79 0.27
N PRO A 9 -20.88 17.52 -1.03
CA PRO A 9 -19.82 16.90 -1.82
C PRO A 9 -18.63 17.86 -1.89
N THR A 10 -17.52 17.47 -1.27
CA THR A 10 -16.24 18.18 -1.36
C THR A 10 -15.82 18.22 -2.83
N GLN A 11 -15.88 19.42 -3.42
CA GLN A 11 -15.32 19.67 -4.75
C GLN A 11 -13.83 19.35 -4.71
N GLN A 12 -13.44 18.24 -5.33
CA GLN A 12 -12.06 17.91 -5.62
C GLN A 12 -11.49 19.03 -6.51
N THR A 13 -10.68 19.91 -5.94
CA THR A 13 -9.89 20.88 -6.70
C THR A 13 -8.87 20.12 -7.53
N LEU A 14 -9.18 19.93 -8.83
CA LEU A 14 -8.29 19.34 -9.83
C LEU A 14 -6.93 20.08 -9.86
N PRO A 15 -5.79 19.37 -9.98
CA PRO A 15 -4.54 20.01 -10.34
C PRO A 15 -4.65 20.55 -11.77
N LYS A 16 -4.53 21.88 -11.93
CA LYS A 16 -4.68 22.65 -13.18
C LYS A 16 -3.71 22.28 -14.33
N ASN A 17 -2.82 21.30 -14.18
CA ASN A 17 -1.69 21.07 -15.09
C ASN A 17 -1.58 19.65 -15.69
N SER A 18 -2.65 18.85 -15.72
CA SER A 18 -2.65 17.62 -16.54
C SER A 18 -3.31 17.88 -17.89
N ARG A 19 -2.56 17.72 -18.99
CA ARG A 19 -3.12 17.72 -20.36
C ARG A 19 -4.00 16.50 -20.64
N PHE A 20 -4.00 15.52 -19.74
CA PHE A 20 -4.87 14.35 -19.78
C PHE A 20 -5.97 14.51 -18.74
N LEU A 21 -7.22 14.55 -19.21
CA LEU A 21 -8.38 14.42 -18.35
C LEU A 21 -8.31 13.04 -17.71
N LEU A 22 -8.35 12.97 -16.37
CA LEU A 22 -8.52 11.71 -15.66
C LEU A 22 -9.89 11.17 -16.03
N SER A 23 -9.94 10.28 -17.02
CA SER A 23 -11.18 9.65 -17.45
C SER A 23 -11.70 8.77 -16.31
N PRO A 24 -12.95 8.95 -15.85
CA PRO A 24 -13.49 8.13 -14.78
C PRO A 24 -13.53 6.66 -15.22
N LEU A 25 -13.15 5.75 -14.32
CA LEU A 25 -13.21 4.31 -14.59
C LEU A 25 -14.65 3.88 -14.91
N SER A 26 -14.80 3.03 -15.93
CA SER A 26 -16.07 2.37 -16.24
C SER A 26 -16.52 1.45 -15.09
N SER A 27 -17.81 1.11 -15.04
CA SER A 27 -18.36 0.19 -14.02
C SER A 27 -17.65 -1.18 -14.04
N THR A 28 -17.35 -1.69 -15.23
CA THR A 28 -16.63 -2.96 -15.43
C THR A 28 -15.20 -2.88 -14.87
N GLN A 29 -14.46 -1.81 -15.19
CA GLN A 29 -13.10 -1.60 -14.66
C GLN A 29 -13.11 -1.46 -13.14
N LYS A 30 -14.06 -0.71 -12.57
CA LYS A 30 -14.20 -0.57 -11.11
C LYS A 30 -14.41 -1.94 -10.44
N THR A 31 -15.28 -2.77 -11.02
CA THR A 31 -15.56 -4.12 -10.51
C THR A 31 -14.32 -5.00 -10.60
N GLN A 32 -13.61 -4.97 -11.73
CA GLN A 32 -12.39 -5.73 -11.94
C GLN A 32 -11.29 -5.33 -10.94
N PHE A 33 -11.03 -4.03 -10.79
CA PHE A 33 -10.03 -3.55 -9.84
C PHE A 33 -10.39 -3.85 -8.39
N ARG A 34 -11.67 -3.78 -8.02
CA ARG A 34 -12.12 -4.18 -6.68
C ARG A 34 -11.84 -5.66 -6.42
N HIS A 35 -12.11 -6.52 -7.41
CA HIS A 35 -11.84 -7.94 -7.29
C HIS A 35 -10.34 -8.20 -7.12
N LEU A 36 -9.50 -7.57 -7.96
CA LEU A 36 -8.04 -7.67 -7.86
C LEU A 36 -7.52 -7.18 -6.50
N ALA A 37 -7.95 -6.00 -6.06
CA ALA A 37 -7.54 -5.43 -4.77
C ALA A 37 -7.91 -6.34 -3.60
N THR A 38 -9.09 -6.96 -3.65
CA THR A 38 -9.51 -7.93 -2.63
C THR A 38 -8.63 -9.18 -2.64
N GLY A 39 -8.26 -9.68 -3.83
CA GLY A 39 -7.34 -10.81 -3.97
C GLY A 39 -5.95 -10.49 -3.40
N LEU A 40 -5.39 -9.35 -3.77
CA LEU A 40 -4.09 -8.88 -3.26
C LEU A 40 -4.09 -8.69 -1.74
N LEU A 41 -5.17 -8.13 -1.18
CA LEU A 41 -5.29 -7.97 0.27
C LEU A 41 -5.32 -9.32 1.00
N LYS A 42 -6.04 -10.31 0.47
CA LYS A 42 -6.07 -11.65 1.06
C LYS A 42 -4.69 -12.29 1.05
N GLN A 43 -4.00 -12.23 -0.08
CA GLN A 43 -2.63 -12.74 -0.21
C GLN A 43 -1.68 -12.06 0.79
N ALA A 44 -1.75 -10.72 0.91
CA ALA A 44 -0.92 -9.99 1.87
C ALA A 44 -1.19 -10.39 3.32
N LEU A 45 -2.44 -10.71 3.68
CA LEU A 45 -2.80 -11.21 5.01
C LEU A 45 -2.25 -12.61 5.26
N GLU A 46 -2.33 -13.50 4.28
CA GLU A 46 -1.76 -14.86 4.35
C GLU A 46 -0.23 -14.80 4.50
N GLU A 47 0.45 -13.93 3.75
CA GLU A 47 1.89 -13.72 3.87
C GLU A 47 2.30 -13.16 5.25
N CYS A 48 1.49 -12.27 5.82
CA CYS A 48 1.69 -11.79 7.19
C CYS A 48 1.58 -12.94 8.20
N ASP A 49 0.57 -13.80 8.07
CA ASP A 49 0.35 -14.94 8.95
C ASP A 49 1.53 -15.93 8.90
N ILE A 50 1.95 -16.32 7.70
CA ILE A 50 3.14 -17.16 7.46
C ILE A 50 4.38 -16.54 8.11
N THR A 51 4.57 -15.23 7.94
CA THR A 51 5.71 -14.53 8.53
C THR A 51 5.69 -14.57 10.05
N THR A 52 4.51 -14.53 10.68
CA THR A 52 4.41 -14.59 12.15
C THR A 52 4.61 -15.99 12.73
N HIS A 53 4.36 -17.05 11.97
CA HIS A 53 4.38 -18.43 12.49
C HIS A 53 5.55 -19.27 11.97
N GLU A 54 5.99 -19.03 10.73
CA GLU A 54 6.94 -19.89 10.02
C GLU A 54 8.03 -19.08 9.31
N MET A 55 8.42 -17.92 9.88
CA MET A 55 9.39 -17.01 9.25
C MET A 55 10.65 -17.72 8.75
N ASP A 56 11.28 -18.52 9.61
CA ASP A 56 12.54 -19.19 9.29
C ASP A 56 12.37 -20.34 8.30
N ALA A 57 11.15 -20.85 8.06
CA ALA A 57 10.91 -21.87 7.05
C ALA A 57 10.84 -21.26 5.63
N HIS A 58 10.31 -20.04 5.51
CA HIS A 58 10.02 -19.41 4.22
C HIS A 58 10.99 -18.28 3.83
N TRP A 59 11.58 -17.62 4.83
CA TRP A 59 12.39 -16.43 4.63
C TRP A 59 13.85 -16.65 5.03
N LYS A 60 14.78 -16.24 4.16
CA LYS A 60 16.22 -16.22 4.44
C LYS A 60 16.65 -14.79 4.68
N HIS A 61 17.17 -14.51 5.88
CA HIS A 61 17.79 -13.22 6.17
C HIS A 61 18.99 -12.98 5.24
N THR A 62 19.09 -11.75 4.71
CA THR A 62 20.15 -11.39 3.77
C THR A 62 21.04 -10.26 4.28
N ARG A 63 20.44 -9.22 4.87
CA ARG A 63 21.18 -8.08 5.42
C ARG A 63 20.32 -7.26 6.38
N THR A 64 20.99 -6.43 7.16
CA THR A 64 20.37 -5.41 8.00
C THR A 64 20.93 -4.05 7.60
N HIS A 65 20.08 -3.05 7.42
CA HIS A 65 20.47 -1.68 7.11
C HIS A 65 19.58 -0.69 7.87
N GLN A 66 20.19 0.23 8.63
CA GLN A 66 19.47 1.25 9.41
C GLN A 66 18.32 0.69 10.28
N GLY A 67 18.54 -0.47 10.91
CA GLY A 67 17.53 -1.13 11.75
C GLY A 67 16.45 -1.91 10.98
N LEU A 68 16.46 -1.87 9.65
CA LEU A 68 15.60 -2.68 8.79
C LEU A 68 16.29 -3.99 8.40
N LYS A 69 15.62 -5.11 8.58
CA LYS A 69 16.08 -6.45 8.19
C LYS A 69 15.45 -6.81 6.86
N VAL A 70 16.27 -7.29 5.93
CA VAL A 70 15.85 -7.68 4.58
C VAL A 70 15.97 -9.20 4.42
N TYR A 71 14.92 -9.81 3.89
CA TYR A 71 14.80 -11.23 3.69
C TYR A 71 14.46 -11.54 2.23
N LYS A 72 14.94 -12.68 1.75
CA LYS A 72 14.56 -13.27 0.47
C LYS A 72 13.75 -14.53 0.69
N ALA A 73 12.76 -14.77 -0.17
CA ALA A 73 12.05 -16.03 -0.18
C ALA A 73 13.01 -17.19 -0.46
N LYS A 74 12.75 -18.33 0.21
CA LYS A 74 13.51 -19.57 -0.01
C LYS A 74 12.97 -20.39 -1.18
N SER A 75 11.68 -20.25 -1.47
CA SER A 75 11.02 -20.91 -2.58
C SER A 75 10.89 -19.97 -3.78
N PRO A 76 11.23 -20.41 -5.00
CA PRO A 76 10.98 -19.63 -6.22
C PRO A 76 9.49 -19.56 -6.61
N GLN A 77 8.63 -20.36 -5.95
CA GLN A 77 7.18 -20.28 -6.08
C GLN A 77 6.53 -19.46 -4.97
N ALA A 78 7.32 -18.76 -4.15
CA ALA A 78 6.78 -17.88 -3.14
C ALA A 78 5.97 -16.75 -3.78
N PRO A 79 4.87 -16.31 -3.14
CA PRO A 79 4.03 -15.26 -3.68
C PRO A 79 4.73 -13.88 -3.68
N SER A 80 5.74 -13.71 -2.84
CA SER A 80 6.60 -12.52 -2.75
C SER A 80 8.08 -12.92 -2.69
N ASP A 81 8.95 -12.22 -3.43
CA ASP A 81 10.40 -12.49 -3.47
C ASP A 81 11.17 -11.91 -2.28
N LEU A 82 10.66 -10.82 -1.71
CA LEU A 82 11.35 -9.99 -0.73
C LEU A 82 10.40 -9.61 0.41
N MET A 83 10.97 -9.61 1.62
CA MET A 83 10.31 -9.10 2.81
C MET A 83 11.26 -8.17 3.56
N VAL A 84 10.72 -7.07 4.08
CA VAL A 84 11.46 -6.14 4.93
C VAL A 84 10.72 -5.98 6.25
N THR A 85 11.42 -6.17 7.36
CA THR A 85 10.86 -5.96 8.71
C THR A 85 11.72 -4.96 9.47
N GLY A 86 11.10 -4.18 10.35
CA GLY A 86 11.79 -3.19 11.15
C GLY A 86 10.86 -2.47 12.10
N ILE A 87 11.45 -1.80 13.08
CA ILE A 87 10.74 -0.93 14.02
C ILE A 87 11.09 0.50 13.63
N VAL A 88 10.08 1.32 13.39
CA VAL A 88 10.22 2.72 13.02
C VAL A 88 9.61 3.61 14.08
N ASN A 89 10.25 4.76 14.33
CA ASN A 89 9.72 5.78 15.23
C ASN A 89 8.73 6.66 14.47
N GLY A 90 7.46 6.61 14.84
CA GLY A 90 6.41 7.41 14.22
C GLY A 90 5.02 6.85 14.46
N LYS A 91 3.98 7.57 14.04
CA LYS A 91 2.61 7.06 14.06
C LYS A 91 2.38 6.22 12.80
N LEU A 92 1.58 5.17 12.91
CA LEU A 92 1.19 4.33 11.77
C LEU A 92 0.64 5.17 10.61
N HIS A 93 -0.19 6.17 10.91
CA HIS A 93 -0.74 7.09 9.91
C HIS A 93 0.36 7.78 9.08
N ASP A 94 1.42 8.26 9.72
CA ASP A 94 2.50 8.99 9.04
C ASP A 94 3.30 8.04 8.15
N VAL A 95 3.59 6.83 8.65
CA VAL A 95 4.25 5.77 7.88
C VAL A 95 3.43 5.37 6.66
N MET A 96 2.13 5.12 6.84
CA MET A 96 1.23 4.74 5.76
C MET A 96 1.06 5.88 4.74
N THR A 97 1.04 7.13 5.21
CA THR A 97 1.00 8.29 4.31
C THR A 97 2.28 8.36 3.47
N CYS A 98 3.46 8.13 4.04
CA CYS A 98 4.71 8.11 3.26
C CYS A 98 4.78 6.93 2.27
N LEU A 99 4.28 5.75 2.64
CA LEU A 99 4.33 4.55 1.80
C LEU A 99 3.29 4.56 0.66
N TYR A 100 2.09 5.06 0.93
CA TYR A 100 0.96 5.10 0.01
C TYR A 100 0.67 6.51 -0.52
N ALA A 101 1.61 7.46 -0.39
CA ALA A 101 1.49 8.79 -0.97
C ALA A 101 1.48 8.68 -2.51
N ASP A 102 0.29 8.40 -3.04
CA ASP A 102 -0.07 8.53 -4.43
C ASP A 102 -0.03 10.05 -4.73
N ASP A 103 0.99 10.46 -5.48
CA ASP A 103 1.12 11.77 -6.13
C ASP A 103 1.07 13.06 -5.29
N SER A 104 1.12 13.01 -3.95
CA SER A 104 1.15 14.25 -3.17
C SER A 104 2.37 15.09 -3.60
N TYR A 105 2.10 16.30 -4.09
CA TYR A 105 3.11 17.25 -4.58
C TYR A 105 4.29 17.40 -3.60
N ASN A 106 4.00 17.31 -2.30
CA ASN A 106 4.96 17.34 -1.20
C ASN A 106 5.99 16.20 -1.20
N PHE A 107 5.64 14.98 -1.66
CA PHE A 107 6.62 13.88 -1.72
C PHE A 107 7.64 14.11 -2.83
N ARG A 108 7.20 14.55 -4.02
CA ARG A 108 8.08 14.84 -5.17
C ARG A 108 9.10 15.95 -4.90
N VAL A 109 8.75 16.95 -4.09
CA VAL A 109 9.63 18.10 -3.80
C VAL A 109 10.57 17.88 -2.61
N ASN A 110 10.25 16.98 -1.69
CA ASN A 110 11.05 16.73 -0.48
C ASN A 110 11.86 15.43 -0.52
N SER A 111 11.76 14.64 -1.60
CA SER A 111 12.56 13.42 -1.81
C SER A 111 13.82 13.66 -2.66
N ALA A 112 14.22 14.91 -2.89
CA ALA A 112 15.41 15.30 -3.65
C ALA A 112 16.56 15.69 -2.72
#